data_AF-A0A143X150-F1
#
_entry.id   AF-A0A143X150-F1
#
_cell.length_a   1.000
_cell.length_b   1.000
_cell.length_c   1.000
_cell.angle_alpha   90.00
_cell.angle_beta   90.00
_cell.angle_gamma   90.00
#
_symmetry.space_group_name_H-M   'P 1'
#
loop_
_entity.id
_entity.type
_entity.pdbx_description
1 polymer ?
#
loop_
_entity_poly.entity_id
_entity_poly.type
_entity_poly.pdbx_seq_one_letter_code
_entity_poly.pdbx_strand_id
1 'polypeptide(L)'
;MKSELDARPVFMQKEETIKGHFLICYAATLLERIFQFKVLDDAWSTTEICRFIKEFKVVKISEHKYINVTRSSPLITYLSHTFNLPFDNYYLSDKQIKMMHTR
;
A
#
# COMPACT_ATOMS: atom_id res chain seq x y z
N MET A 1 8.42 -1.91 -11.62
CA MET A 1 7.35 -2.94 -11.63
C MET A 1 7.87 -4.35 -11.31
N LYS A 2 8.79 -4.95 -12.09
CA LYS A 2 9.37 -6.27 -11.73
C LYS A 2 10.10 -6.26 -10.38
N SER A 3 10.90 -5.21 -10.13
CA SER A 3 11.54 -4.95 -8.83
C SER A 3 10.52 -4.65 -7.73
N GLU A 4 9.56 -3.75 -8.02
CA GLU A 4 8.61 -3.26 -7.03
C GLU A 4 7.65 -4.33 -6.50
N LEU A 5 7.27 -5.31 -7.31
CA LEU A 5 6.42 -6.43 -6.90
C LEU A 5 7.22 -7.65 -6.43
N ASP A 6 8.54 -7.51 -6.25
CA ASP A 6 9.45 -8.60 -5.89
C ASP A 6 9.27 -9.84 -6.78
N ALA A 7 8.98 -9.63 -8.07
CA ALA A 7 8.76 -10.68 -9.05
C ALA A 7 10.09 -11.38 -9.35
N ARG A 8 10.46 -12.35 -8.50
CA ARG A 8 11.66 -13.17 -8.64
C ARG A 8 11.52 -14.14 -9.83
N PRO A 9 12.63 -14.55 -10.47
CA PRO A 9 12.62 -15.63 -11.44
C PRO A 9 11.90 -16.85 -10.86
N VAL A 10 10.85 -17.28 -11.56
CA VAL A 10 9.95 -18.32 -11.07
C VAL A 10 10.49 -19.67 -11.53
N PHE A 11 11.16 -20.38 -10.63
CA PHE A 11 11.62 -21.76 -10.86
C PHE A 11 10.48 -22.77 -10.67
N MET A 12 9.29 -22.49 -11.21
CA MET A 12 8.14 -23.37 -11.08
C MET A 12 7.98 -24.26 -12.31
N GLN A 13 7.70 -25.54 -12.06
CA GLN A 13 7.73 -26.59 -13.08
C GLN A 13 6.34 -26.98 -13.59
N LYS A 14 5.29 -26.75 -12.79
CA LYS A 14 3.91 -27.09 -13.15
C LYS A 14 3.26 -25.91 -13.86
N GLU A 15 2.65 -26.18 -15.02
CA GLU A 15 1.98 -25.19 -15.86
C GLU A 15 0.94 -24.37 -15.07
N GLU A 16 0.12 -25.03 -14.26
CA GLU A 16 -0.90 -24.35 -13.43
C GLU A 16 -0.29 -23.36 -12.43
N THR A 17 0.87 -23.68 -11.87
CA THR A 17 1.55 -22.78 -10.93
C THR A 17 2.20 -21.59 -11.65
N ILE A 18 2.69 -21.81 -12.88
CA ILE A 18 3.19 -20.74 -13.75
C ILE A 18 2.04 -19.76 -14.10
N LYS A 19 0.89 -20.30 -14.55
CA LYS A 19 -0.31 -19.49 -14.85
C LYS A 19 -0.79 -18.73 -13.62
N GLY A 20 -0.85 -19.39 -12.47
CA GLY A 20 -1.25 -18.76 -11.21
C GLY A 20 -0.34 -17.59 -10.81
N HIS A 21 0.98 -17.74 -10.93
CA HIS A 21 1.92 -16.65 -10.68
C HIS A 21 1.69 -15.45 -11.60
N PHE A 22 1.60 -15.68 -12.92
CA PHE A 22 1.39 -14.61 -13.88
C PHE A 22 0.05 -13.91 -13.67
N LEU A 23 -1.01 -14.65 -13.34
CA LEU A 23 -2.31 -14.09 -13.03
C LEU A 23 -2.24 -13.13 -11.83
N ILE A 24 -1.61 -13.54 -10.73
CA ILE A 24 -1.46 -12.70 -9.54
C ILE A 24 -0.62 -11.45 -9.85
N CYS A 25 0.50 -11.60 -10.56
CA CYS A 25 1.33 -10.47 -10.95
C CYS A 25 0.59 -9.48 -11.86
N TYR A 26 -0.20 -9.99 -12.81
CA TYR A 26 -1.02 -9.16 -13.68
C TYR A 26 -2.10 -8.42 -12.89
N ALA A 27 -2.81 -9.11 -12.01
CA ALA A 27 -3.84 -8.50 -11.16
C ALA A 27 -3.25 -7.41 -10.25
N ALA A 28 -2.13 -7.68 -9.59
CA ALA A 28 -1.45 -6.70 -8.75
C ALA A 28 -1.02 -5.46 -9.56
N THR A 29 -0.47 -5.67 -10.76
CA THR A 29 -0.10 -4.58 -11.67
C THR A 29 -1.32 -3.76 -12.10
N LEU A 30 -2.40 -4.44 -12.49
CA LEU A 30 -3.62 -3.78 -12.95
C LEU A 30 -4.20 -2.89 -11.84
N LEU A 31 -4.26 -3.39 -10.61
CA LEU A 31 -4.72 -2.63 -9.45
C LEU A 31 -3.83 -1.42 -9.16
N GLU A 32 -2.51 -1.59 -9.22
CA GLU A 32 -1.55 -0.50 -9.04
C GLU A 32 -1.73 0.58 -10.12
N ARG A 33 -1.90 0.20 -11.40
CA ARG A 33 -2.14 1.16 -12.48
C ARG A 33 -3.48 1.86 -12.39
N ILE A 34 -4.54 1.16 -11.99
CA ILE A 34 -5.84 1.79 -11.73
C ILE A 34 -5.68 2.82 -10.60
N PHE A 35 -5.01 2.46 -9.51
CA PHE A 35 -4.76 3.39 -8.41
C PHE A 35 -3.95 4.60 -8.86
N GLN A 36 -2.83 4.39 -9.58
CA GLN A 36 -1.98 5.47 -10.08
C GLN A 36 -2.74 6.41 -11.02
N PHE A 37 -3.35 5.88 -12.09
CA PHE A 37 -3.89 6.71 -13.17
C PHE A 37 -5.33 7.18 -12.93
N LYS A 38 -6.14 6.45 -12.16
CA LYS A 38 -7.57 6.75 -11.99
C LYS A 38 -7.93 7.33 -10.64
N VAL A 39 -7.09 7.11 -9.62
CA VAL A 39 -7.34 7.59 -8.26
C VAL A 39 -6.36 8.71 -7.88
N LEU A 40 -5.12 8.61 -8.34
CA LEU A 40 -4.06 9.57 -8.03
C LEU A 40 -3.73 10.50 -9.22
N ASP A 41 -4.50 10.44 -10.31
CA ASP A 41 -4.35 11.25 -11.52
C ASP A 41 -2.91 11.30 -12.07
N ASP A 42 -2.17 10.17 -11.95
CA ASP A 42 -0.77 10.02 -12.36
C ASP A 42 0.20 11.02 -11.70
N ALA A 43 -0.19 11.64 -10.58
CA ALA A 43 0.64 12.62 -9.87
C ALA A 43 1.83 11.99 -9.13
N TRP A 44 1.80 10.67 -8.91
CA TRP A 44 2.80 9.93 -8.15
C TRP A 44 3.35 8.75 -8.95
N SER A 45 4.65 8.50 -8.82
CA SER A 45 5.28 7.37 -9.50
C SER A 45 4.91 6.04 -8.85
N THR A 46 4.89 4.96 -9.65
CA THR A 46 4.74 3.58 -9.16
C THR A 46 5.68 3.26 -7.99
N THR A 47 6.94 3.71 -8.04
CA THR A 47 7.92 3.46 -6.97
C THR A 47 7.52 4.13 -5.66
N GLU A 48 6.99 5.35 -5.69
CA GLU A 48 6.53 6.04 -4.49
C GLU A 48 5.32 5.35 -3.87
N ILE A 49 4.37 4.94 -4.71
CA ILE A 49 3.16 4.21 -4.31
C ILE A 49 3.55 2.86 -3.71
N CYS A 50 4.36 2.07 -4.39
CA CYS A 50 4.82 0.77 -3.90
C CYS A 50 5.62 0.89 -2.60
N ARG A 51 6.49 1.91 -2.49
CA ARG A 51 7.22 2.20 -1.25
C ARG A 51 6.27 2.51 -0.10
N PHE A 52 5.26 3.36 -0.31
CA PHE A 52 4.24 3.63 0.71
C PHE A 52 3.53 2.34 1.15
N ILE A 53 3.06 1.52 0.20
CA ILE A 53 2.36 0.26 0.50
C ILE A 53 3.26 -0.70 1.31
N LYS A 54 4.56 -0.76 1.01
CA LYS A 54 5.52 -1.63 1.69
C LYS A 54 5.94 -1.10 3.08
N GLU A 55 6.08 0.20 3.23
CA GLU A 55 6.65 0.83 4.43
C GLU A 55 5.60 1.32 5.43
N PHE A 56 4.32 1.43 5.02
CA PHE A 56 3.25 1.86 5.91
C PHE A 56 3.04 0.86 7.05
N LYS A 57 3.27 1.28 8.30
CA LYS A 57 3.27 0.42 9.47
C LYS A 57 2.81 1.20 10.70
N VAL A 58 1.81 0.65 11.36
CA VAL A 58 1.27 1.16 12.62
C VAL A 58 1.40 0.07 13.68
N VAL A 59 1.86 0.44 14.86
CA VAL A 59 2.13 -0.48 15.98
C VAL A 59 1.27 -0.10 17.18
N LYS A 60 0.63 -1.09 17.81
CA LYS A 60 -0.13 -0.90 19.05
C LYS A 60 0.82 -0.84 20.24
N ILE A 61 0.71 0.19 21.08
CA ILE A 61 1.58 0.39 22.25
C ILE A 61 0.81 0.21 23.56
N SER A 62 -0.49 0.49 23.56
CA SER A 62 -1.36 0.29 24.73
C SER A 62 -2.76 -0.08 24.25
N GLU A 63 -3.65 -0.39 25.19
CA GLU A 63 -5.00 -0.89 24.90
C GLU A 63 -5.76 -0.03 23.87
N HIS A 64 -5.60 1.29 23.92
CA HIS A 64 -6.28 2.26 23.04
C HIS A 64 -5.34 3.21 22.28
N LYS A 65 -4.05 2.90 22.21
CA LYS A 65 -3.03 3.79 21.61
C LYS A 65 -2.15 3.04 20.62
N TYR A 66 -1.97 3.66 19.46
CA TYR A 66 -1.11 3.20 18.38
C TYR A 66 -0.12 4.30 18.00
N ILE A 67 1.05 3.88 17.50
CA ILE A 67 2.02 4.78 16.87
C ILE A 67 2.22 4.37 15.42
N ASN A 68 2.12 5.36 14.54
CA ASN A 68 2.59 5.26 13.17
C ASN A 68 4.11 5.40 13.15
N VAL A 69 4.82 4.35 12.72
CA VAL A 69 6.29 4.32 12.67
C VAL A 69 6.82 4.59 11.26
N THR A 70 5.94 4.87 10.30
CA THR A 70 6.30 5.17 8.92
C THR A 70 6.90 6.57 8.82
N ARG A 71 7.95 6.69 8.00
CA ARG A 71 8.57 7.98 7.72
C ARG A 71 7.58 8.85 6.96
N SER A 72 7.41 10.09 7.43
CA SER A 72 6.59 11.08 6.73
C SER A 72 7.08 11.28 5.29
N SER A 73 6.14 11.38 4.36
CA SER A 73 6.40 11.66 2.95
C SER A 73 5.27 12.51 2.36
N PRO A 74 5.55 13.30 1.30
CA PRO A 74 4.53 14.10 0.62
C PRO A 74 3.31 13.28 0.18
N LEU A 75 3.55 12.04 -0.27
CA LEU A 75 2.50 11.10 -0.65
C LEU A 75 1.57 10.79 0.52
N ILE A 76 2.10 10.51 1.73
CA ILE A 76 1.27 10.17 2.89
C ILE A 76 0.37 11.36 3.27
N THR A 77 0.92 12.58 3.30
CA THR A 77 0.12 13.79 3.58
C THR A 77 -0.95 14.02 2.50
N TYR A 78 -0.60 13.82 1.23
CA TYR A 78 -1.57 13.90 0.13
C TYR A 78 -2.71 12.88 0.28
N LEU A 79 -2.37 11.62 0.58
CA LEU A 79 -3.35 10.55 0.80
C LEU A 79 -4.24 10.85 2.01
N SER A 80 -3.67 11.34 3.11
CA SER A 80 -4.44 11.75 4.30
C SER A 80 -5.49 12.79 3.95
N HIS A 81 -5.11 13.84 3.23
CA HIS A 81 -6.01 14.91 2.83
C HIS A 81 -7.07 14.43 1.84
N THR A 82 -6.66 13.67 0.82
CA THR A 82 -7.53 13.21 -0.27
C THR A 82 -8.61 12.23 0.23
N PHE A 83 -8.24 11.31 1.12
CA PHE A 83 -9.16 10.32 1.65
C PHE A 83 -9.81 10.71 2.98
N ASN A 84 -9.42 11.86 3.54
CA ASN A 84 -9.79 12.30 4.88
C ASN A 84 -9.53 11.21 5.94
N LEU A 85 -8.34 10.60 5.84
CA LEU A 85 -7.88 9.51 6.71
C LEU A 85 -6.61 9.92 7.46
N PRO A 86 -6.39 9.43 8.69
CA PRO A 86 -5.29 9.89 9.52
C PRO A 86 -3.96 9.17 9.23
N PHE A 87 -3.51 9.11 7.97
CA PHE A 87 -2.29 8.37 7.59
C PHE A 87 -0.98 9.04 8.03
N ASP A 88 -0.99 10.34 8.28
CA ASP A 88 0.15 11.18 8.66
C ASP A 88 0.22 11.45 10.17
N ASN A 89 -0.76 10.97 10.94
CA ASN A 89 -0.77 11.11 12.38
C ASN A 89 0.25 10.16 13.04
N TYR A 90 1.11 10.72 13.89
CA TYR A 90 2.07 9.94 14.66
C TYR A 90 1.39 9.08 15.73
N TYR A 91 0.45 9.67 16.50
CA TYR A 91 -0.38 8.94 17.47
C TYR A 91 -1.76 8.68 16.89
N LEU A 92 -2.23 7.44 17.03
CA LEU A 92 -3.52 6.99 16.53
C LEU A 92 -4.35 6.37 17.65
N SER A 93 -5.64 6.69 17.67
CA SER A 93 -6.64 6.09 18.56
C SER A 93 -7.37 4.92 17.90
N ASP A 94 -8.03 4.08 18.70
CA ASP A 94 -8.91 2.99 18.20
C ASP A 94 -9.92 3.49 17.16
N LYS A 95 -10.50 4.68 17.39
CA LYS A 95 -11.47 5.27 16.46
C LYS A 95 -10.84 5.56 15.11
N GLN A 96 -9.63 6.12 15.09
CA GLN A 96 -8.90 6.45 13.86
C GLN A 96 -8.46 5.18 13.12
N ILE A 97 -8.04 4.14 13.83
CA ILE A 97 -7.73 2.84 13.23
C ILE A 97 -8.99 2.21 12.63
N LYS A 98 -10.13 2.25 13.34
CA LYS A 98 -11.42 1.76 12.81
C LYS A 98 -11.85 2.50 11.54
N MET A 99 -11.61 3.82 11.46
CA MET A 99 -11.87 4.58 10.23
C MET A 99 -11.06 4.08 9.03
N MET A 100 -9.85 3.55 9.23
CA MET A 100 -9.03 2.98 8.14
C MET A 100 -9.49 1.58 7.71
N HIS A 101 -10.15 0.82 8.57
CA HIS A 101 -10.62 -0.55 8.29
C HIS A 101 -12.05 -0.62 7.76
N THR A 102 -12.85 0.43 7.93
CA THR A 102 -14.29 0.38 7.72
C THR A 102 -14.71 1.42 6.68
N ARG A 103 -15.22 0.95 5.54
CA ARG A 103 -16.26 1.64 4.77
C ARG A 103 -17.45 0.70 4.66
#